data_AF-A0AAD5YE01-F1
#
_entry.id   AF-A0AAD5YE01-F1
#
_cell.length_a   1.000
_cell.length_b   1.000
_cell.length_c   1.000
_cell.angle_alpha   90.00
_cell.angle_beta   90.00
_cell.angle_gamma   90.00
#
_symmetry.space_group_name_H-M   'P 1'
#
loop_
_entity.id
_entity.type
_entity.pdbx_description
1 polymer ?
#
loop_
_entity_poly.entity_id
_entity_poly.type
_entity_poly.pdbx_seq_one_letter_code
_entity_poly.pdbx_strand_id
1 'polypeptide(L)'
;MSKPASKVLVLHGYAQSGTILSKRMGAVRKACGKDVDLVFLDGPHVLSPVDLAETFNTTEELGAADASASDVDPALKPRGWWHPDPERKKTKGIEASLIMLRDILAKDHYEGVFGFSQGASMAAVLAALVRTTIRQQIHISDHAWDPR
;
A
#
# COMPACT_ATOMS: atom_id res chain seq x y z
N MET A 1 3.98 4.19 32.46
CA MET A 1 4.65 4.09 31.15
C MET A 1 3.62 4.39 30.07
N SER A 2 3.90 5.24 29.09
CA SER A 2 2.95 5.51 27.98
C SER A 2 2.90 4.32 27.02
N LYS A 3 1.73 4.04 26.44
CA LYS A 3 1.57 3.02 25.39
C LYS A 3 2.50 3.36 24.21
N PRO A 4 3.21 2.37 23.61
CA PRO A 4 3.95 2.61 22.37
C PRO A 4 3.01 3.01 21.23
N ALA A 5 3.50 3.84 20.30
CA ALA A 5 2.71 4.31 19.17
C ALA A 5 2.21 3.14 18.31
N SER A 6 0.96 3.19 17.88
CA SER A 6 0.37 2.20 16.97
C SER A 6 0.92 2.40 15.56
N LYS A 7 1.58 1.38 15.00
CA LYS A 7 2.13 1.46 13.64
C LYS A 7 1.07 1.13 12.60
N VAL A 8 0.99 1.94 11.56
CA VAL A 8 0.09 1.73 10.42
C VAL A 8 0.90 1.79 9.14
N LEU A 9 0.84 0.73 8.33
CA LEU A 9 1.43 0.73 6.99
C LEU A 9 0.64 1.65 6.07
N VAL A 10 1.35 2.45 5.27
CA VAL A 10 0.74 3.39 4.32
C VAL A 10 1.24 3.11 2.91
N LEU A 11 0.32 2.75 2.02
CA LEU A 11 0.60 2.32 0.65
C LEU A 11 0.19 3.40 -0.37
N HIS A 12 1.15 3.90 -1.15
CA HIS A 12 0.92 4.96 -2.14
C HIS A 12 0.12 4.51 -3.38
N GLY A 13 -0.42 5.46 -4.14
CA GLY A 13 -1.09 5.20 -5.41
C GLY A 13 -0.11 4.96 -6.58
N TYR A 14 -0.62 4.47 -7.72
CA TYR A 14 0.21 4.27 -8.91
C TYR A 14 0.87 5.59 -9.36
N ALA A 15 2.12 5.50 -9.84
CA ALA A 15 2.96 6.62 -10.24
C ALA A 15 3.26 7.63 -9.11
N GLN A 16 3.27 7.17 -7.87
CA GLN A 16 3.70 7.94 -6.71
C GLN A 16 4.83 7.22 -5.97
N SER A 17 5.28 7.81 -4.86
CA SER A 17 6.15 7.17 -3.88
C SER A 17 5.59 7.37 -2.47
N GLY A 18 6.11 6.62 -1.51
CA GLY A 18 5.80 6.78 -0.09
C GLY A 18 6.11 8.20 0.39
N THR A 19 7.21 8.79 -0.11
CA THR A 19 7.59 10.18 0.19
C THR A 19 6.55 11.19 -0.30
N ILE A 20 6.05 11.03 -1.53
CA ILE A 20 5.02 11.90 -2.11
C ILE A 20 3.72 11.80 -1.28
N LEU A 21 3.27 10.58 -0.98
CA LEU A 21 2.06 10.40 -0.18
C LEU A 21 2.23 10.94 1.25
N SER A 22 3.41 10.78 1.85
CA SER A 22 3.73 11.34 3.18
C SER A 22 3.61 12.85 3.23
N LYS A 23 4.10 13.55 2.20
CA LYS A 23 3.94 15.01 2.04
C LYS A 23 2.46 15.37 1.92
N ARG A 24 1.70 14.68 1.06
CA ARG A 24 0.26 14.92 0.86
C ARG A 24 -0.57 14.64 2.12
N MET A 25 -0.14 13.69 2.96
CA MET A 25 -0.77 13.35 4.24
C MET A 25 -0.28 14.20 5.43
N GLY A 26 0.42 15.31 5.21
CA GLY A 26 0.99 16.13 6.29
C GLY A 26 0.01 16.53 7.39
N ALA A 27 -1.22 16.92 7.03
CA ALA A 27 -2.27 17.26 8.00
C ALA A 27 -2.71 16.04 8.83
N VAL A 28 -2.85 14.87 8.18
CA VAL A 28 -3.20 13.61 8.86
C VAL A 28 -2.09 13.20 9.82
N ARG A 29 -0.81 13.26 9.38
CA ARG A 29 0.35 12.99 10.24
C ARG A 29 0.36 13.89 11.47
N LYS A 30 0.07 15.18 11.29
CA LYS A 30 -0.03 16.13 12.42
C LYS A 30 -1.17 15.78 13.38
N ALA A 31 -2.32 15.37 12.86
CA ALA A 31 -3.47 14.96 13.66
C ALA A 31 -3.22 13.66 14.44
N CYS A 32 -2.51 12.69 13.84
CA CYS A 32 -2.08 11.45 14.48
C CYS A 32 -1.10 11.68 15.65
N GLY A 33 -0.31 12.76 15.60
CA GLY A 33 0.61 13.13 16.67
C GLY A 33 1.63 12.03 16.95
N LYS A 34 1.84 11.74 18.25
CA LYS A 34 2.79 10.71 18.73
C LYS A 34 2.15 9.34 18.94
N ASP A 35 0.83 9.24 18.79
CA ASP A 35 0.08 8.04 19.16
C ASP A 35 0.01 7.03 18.00
N VAL A 36 0.19 7.50 16.76
CA VAL A 36 0.20 6.68 15.55
C VAL A 36 1.45 6.96 14.74
N ASP A 37 2.19 5.89 14.44
CA ASP A 37 3.35 5.92 13.54
C ASP A 37 2.92 5.48 12.14
N LEU A 38 2.90 6.42 11.20
CA LEU A 38 2.53 6.18 9.81
C LEU A 38 3.78 5.79 9.01
N VAL A 39 3.87 4.51 8.64
CA VAL A 39 5.01 3.92 7.95
C VAL A 39 4.73 3.87 6.45
N PHE A 40 5.27 4.84 5.71
CA PHE A 40 5.09 4.95 4.26
C PHE A 40 6.04 4.02 3.53
N LEU A 41 5.49 3.16 2.67
CA LEU A 41 6.25 2.21 1.87
C LEU A 41 6.28 2.61 0.41
N ASP A 42 7.37 2.25 -0.26
CA ASP A 42 7.53 2.34 -1.71
C ASP A 42 7.19 1.01 -2.38
N GLY A 43 6.39 1.07 -3.45
CA GLY A 43 6.12 -0.08 -4.30
C GLY A 43 7.40 -0.58 -4.99
N PRO A 44 7.51 -1.90 -5.24
CA PRO A 44 8.72 -2.49 -5.79
C PRO A 44 8.98 -2.11 -7.26
N HIS A 45 7.93 -1.75 -8.01
CA HIS A 45 8.04 -1.47 -9.44
C HIS A 45 8.34 0.00 -9.67
N VAL A 46 9.56 0.33 -10.10
CA VAL A 46 9.91 1.67 -10.56
C VAL A 46 9.38 1.84 -11.98
N LEU A 47 8.61 2.89 -12.22
CA LEU A 47 7.97 3.15 -13.51
C LEU A 47 8.90 3.94 -14.42
N SER A 48 8.98 3.51 -15.68
CA SER A 48 9.66 4.23 -16.75
C SER A 48 8.73 5.29 -17.37
N PRO A 49 9.28 6.24 -18.15
CA PRO A 49 8.45 7.18 -18.90
C PRO A 49 7.41 6.52 -19.81
N VAL A 50 7.71 5.33 -20.36
CA VAL A 50 6.78 4.57 -21.20
C VAL A 50 5.59 4.08 -20.39
N ASP A 51 5.82 3.52 -19.21
CA ASP A 51 4.74 3.02 -18.32
C ASP A 51 3.78 4.15 -17.90
N LEU A 52 4.32 5.36 -17.72
CA LEU A 52 3.52 6.54 -17.41
C LEU A 52 2.69 6.99 -18.60
N ALA A 53 3.29 7.07 -19.79
CA ALA A 53 2.60 7.49 -21.01
C ALA A 53 1.49 6.52 -21.45
N GLU A 54 1.63 5.22 -21.14
CA GLU A 54 0.57 4.23 -21.39
C GLU A 54 -0.63 4.38 -20.44
N THR A 55 -0.42 4.95 -19.26
CA THR A 55 -1.45 5.05 -18.22
C THR A 55 -2.09 6.43 -18.14
N PHE A 56 -1.32 7.48 -18.40
CA PHE A 56 -1.70 8.86 -18.23
C PHE A 56 -1.53 9.62 -19.54
N ASN A 57 -2.56 10.38 -19.92
CA ASN A 57 -2.54 11.15 -21.16
C ASN A 57 -1.90 12.54 -20.95
N THR A 58 -1.88 13.04 -19.71
CA THR A 58 -1.31 14.36 -19.39
C THR A 58 -0.45 14.35 -18.13
N THR A 59 0.43 15.33 -18.03
CA THR A 59 1.28 15.56 -16.86
C THR A 59 0.51 16.05 -15.63
N GLU A 60 -0.70 16.61 -15.80
CA GLU A 60 -1.55 16.94 -14.66
C GLU A 60 -2.08 15.69 -13.95
N GLU A 61 -2.41 14.63 -14.69
CA GLU A 61 -2.88 13.35 -14.11
C GLU A 61 -1.79 12.65 -13.27
N LEU A 62 -0.52 12.87 -13.64
CA LEU A 62 0.65 12.43 -12.89
C LEU A 62 0.90 13.26 -11.61
N GLY A 63 0.22 14.39 -11.43
CA GLY A 63 0.47 15.34 -10.35
C GLY A 63 1.73 16.15 -10.61
N ALA A 64 1.68 17.01 -11.63
CA ALA A 64 2.76 17.82 -12.22
C ALA A 64 3.87 18.37 -11.29
N ALA A 65 3.58 18.67 -10.02
CA ALA A 65 4.58 19.15 -9.06
C ALA A 65 5.58 18.07 -8.60
N ASP A 66 5.17 16.79 -8.61
CA ASP A 66 5.99 15.68 -8.13
C ASP A 66 6.85 15.05 -9.24
N ALA A 67 6.47 15.24 -10.51
CA ALA A 67 7.14 14.65 -11.68
C ALA A 67 8.46 15.33 -12.07
N SER A 68 8.65 16.61 -11.74
CA SER A 68 9.89 17.34 -12.08
C SER A 68 11.06 17.03 -11.14
N ALA A 69 10.79 16.49 -9.95
CA ALA A 69 11.79 16.18 -8.93
C ALA A 69 12.23 14.70 -8.94
N SER A 70 11.54 13.83 -9.68
CA SER A 70 11.76 12.37 -9.67
C SER A 70 13.05 11.92 -10.36
N ASP A 71 13.59 12.70 -11.29
CA ASP A 71 14.84 12.38 -11.99
C ASP A 71 16.08 12.66 -11.12
N VAL A 72 15.95 13.48 -10.08
CA VAL A 72 17.04 13.90 -9.21
C VAL A 72 17.06 13.11 -7.89
N ASP A 73 15.89 12.79 -7.35
CA ASP A 73 15.77 12.08 -6.06
C ASP A 73 15.16 10.67 -6.24
N PRO A 74 15.92 9.59 -5.97
CA PRO A 74 15.43 8.21 -6.00
C PRO A 74 14.17 7.97 -5.14
N ALA A 75 13.97 8.74 -4.06
CA ALA A 75 12.81 8.63 -3.17
C ALA A 75 11.53 9.25 -3.76
N LEU A 76 11.65 10.00 -4.86
CA LEU A 76 10.55 10.60 -5.60
C LEU A 76 10.27 9.85 -6.91
N LYS A 77 11.02 8.78 -7.22
CA LYS A 77 10.75 7.98 -8.42
C LYS A 77 9.32 7.43 -8.40
N PRO A 78 8.59 7.54 -9.53
CA PRO A 78 7.23 7.03 -9.63
C PRO A 78 7.26 5.50 -9.54
N ARG A 79 6.38 4.95 -8.70
CA ARG A 79 6.33 3.52 -8.42
C ARG A 79 4.92 2.96 -8.51
N GLY A 80 4.83 1.64 -8.62
CA GLY A 80 3.59 0.88 -8.58
C GLY A 80 3.70 -0.38 -7.74
N TRP A 81 2.54 -0.89 -7.32
CA TRP A 81 2.38 -2.19 -6.66
C TRP A 81 2.18 -3.33 -7.68
N TRP A 82 1.74 -2.99 -8.89
CA TRP A 82 1.72 -3.82 -10.08
C TRP A 82 1.64 -2.91 -11.31
N HIS A 83 1.93 -3.44 -12.49
CA HIS A 83 1.73 -2.72 -13.73
C HIS A 83 0.25 -2.79 -14.11
N PRO A 84 -0.43 -1.64 -14.32
CA PRO A 84 -1.82 -1.62 -14.72
C PRO A 84 -1.98 -2.30 -16.08
N ASP A 85 -3.09 -3.01 -16.21
CA ASP A 85 -3.51 -3.62 -17.46
C ASP A 85 -4.53 -2.68 -18.14
N PRO A 86 -4.43 -2.39 -19.45
CA PRO A 86 -5.38 -1.50 -20.14
C PRO A 86 -6.84 -1.94 -19.98
N GLU A 87 -7.09 -3.26 -19.94
CA GLU A 87 -8.42 -3.81 -19.70
C GLU A 87 -8.80 -3.88 -18.22
N ARG A 88 -7.86 -3.54 -17.32
CA ARG A 88 -7.98 -3.61 -15.85
C ARG A 88 -8.36 -4.99 -15.32
N LYS A 89 -8.00 -6.05 -16.05
CA LYS A 89 -8.31 -7.44 -15.68
C LYS A 89 -7.14 -8.16 -15.01
N LYS A 90 -5.94 -7.60 -15.12
CA LYS A 90 -4.70 -8.23 -14.65
C LYS A 90 -3.92 -7.31 -13.73
N THR A 91 -3.23 -7.91 -12.77
CA THR A 91 -2.34 -7.23 -11.82
C THR A 91 -0.91 -7.72 -12.05
N LYS A 92 -0.31 -7.38 -13.20
CA LYS A 92 0.99 -7.94 -13.63
C LYS A 92 2.11 -7.55 -12.65
N GLY A 93 2.78 -8.55 -12.07
CA GLY A 93 3.89 -8.35 -11.14
C GLY A 93 3.46 -8.08 -9.69
N ILE A 94 2.17 -8.29 -9.35
CA ILE A 94 1.68 -8.13 -7.97
C ILE A 94 2.40 -9.04 -6.98
N GLU A 95 2.94 -10.17 -7.44
CA GLU A 95 3.64 -11.17 -6.65
C GLU A 95 4.85 -10.56 -5.93
N ALA A 96 5.60 -9.68 -6.59
CA ALA A 96 6.75 -8.99 -6.00
C ALA A 96 6.33 -8.12 -4.81
N SER A 97 5.19 -7.44 -4.92
CA SER A 97 4.62 -6.63 -3.85
C SER A 97 4.14 -7.49 -2.67
N LEU A 98 3.48 -8.62 -2.95
CA LEU A 98 3.03 -9.53 -1.91
C LEU A 98 4.20 -10.15 -1.14
N ILE A 99 5.28 -10.53 -1.84
CA ILE A 99 6.51 -11.04 -1.21
C ILE A 99 7.16 -9.96 -0.33
N MET A 100 7.31 -8.74 -0.85
CA MET A 100 7.85 -7.61 -0.09
C MET A 100 7.02 -7.33 1.18
N LEU A 101 5.69 -7.25 1.04
CA LEU A 101 4.80 -6.97 2.16
C LEU A 101 4.81 -8.10 3.20
N ARG A 102 4.84 -9.36 2.76
CA ARG A 102 5.04 -10.51 3.66
C ARG A 102 6.31 -10.35 4.49
N ASP A 103 7.43 -10.01 3.84
CA ASP A 103 8.72 -9.89 4.53
C ASP A 103 8.77 -8.71 5.50
N ILE A 104 8.03 -7.63 5.21
CA ILE A 104 7.87 -6.49 6.13
C ILE A 104 7.02 -6.90 7.34
N LEU A 105 5.86 -7.53 7.10
CA LEU A 105 4.97 -8.00 8.16
C LEU A 105 5.58 -9.09 9.04
N ALA A 106 6.54 -9.85 8.54
CA ALA A 106 7.27 -10.86 9.31
C ALA A 106 8.28 -10.24 10.29
N LYS A 107 8.72 -9.00 10.05
CA LYS A 107 9.78 -8.32 10.83
C LYS A 107 9.24 -7.41 11.93
N ASP A 108 8.00 -6.96 11.81
CA ASP A 108 7.43 -5.95 12.70
C ASP A 108 5.91 -6.10 12.80
N HIS A 109 5.33 -5.59 13.88
CA HIS A 109 3.88 -5.60 14.09
C HIS A 109 3.25 -4.29 13.65
N TYR A 110 2.14 -4.40 12.91
CA TYR A 110 1.36 -3.27 12.43
C TYR A 110 -0.11 -3.45 12.84
N GLU A 111 -0.68 -2.40 13.40
CA GLU A 111 -2.06 -2.35 13.87
C GLU A 111 -3.06 -2.14 12.73
N GLY A 112 -2.57 -1.65 11.59
CA GLY A 112 -3.42 -1.41 10.43
C GLY A 112 -2.65 -1.17 9.15
N VAL A 113 -3.42 -1.13 8.06
CA VAL A 113 -2.94 -0.72 6.75
C VAL A 113 -3.90 0.33 6.19
N PHE A 114 -3.32 1.39 5.62
CA PHE A 114 -4.01 2.42 4.88
C PHE A 114 -3.43 2.46 3.46
N GLY A 115 -4.26 2.77 2.46
CA GLY A 115 -3.79 2.91 1.10
C GLY A 115 -4.61 3.88 0.29
N PHE A 116 -4.01 4.42 -0.77
CA PHE A 116 -4.65 5.32 -1.73
C PHE A 116 -4.66 4.72 -3.14
N SER A 117 -5.79 4.81 -3.85
CA SER A 117 -5.92 4.34 -5.25
C SER A 117 -5.41 2.89 -5.44
N GLN A 118 -4.32 2.68 -6.20
CA GLN A 118 -3.68 1.37 -6.35
C GLN A 118 -3.22 0.78 -4.99
N GLY A 119 -2.67 1.61 -4.11
CA GLY A 119 -2.30 1.21 -2.75
C GLY A 119 -3.50 0.86 -1.87
N ALA A 120 -4.67 1.46 -2.09
CA ALA A 120 -5.90 1.10 -1.38
C ALA A 120 -6.35 -0.32 -1.76
N SER A 121 -6.26 -0.64 -3.04
CA SER A 121 -6.56 -1.98 -3.56
C SER A 121 -5.56 -3.00 -3.01
N MET A 122 -4.26 -2.68 -2.94
CA MET A 122 -3.26 -3.54 -2.28
C MET A 122 -3.55 -3.73 -0.79
N ALA A 123 -3.91 -2.65 -0.07
CA ALA A 123 -4.26 -2.71 1.34
C ALA A 123 -5.46 -3.64 1.60
N ALA A 124 -6.47 -3.60 0.73
CA ALA A 124 -7.62 -4.50 0.80
C ALA A 124 -7.23 -5.97 0.57
N VAL A 125 -6.38 -6.25 -0.43
CA VAL A 125 -5.83 -7.60 -0.66
C VAL A 125 -5.05 -8.08 0.56
N LEU A 126 -4.17 -7.24 1.10
CA LEU A 126 -3.37 -7.59 2.29
C LEU A 126 -4.27 -7.91 3.50
N ALA A 127 -5.28 -7.08 3.75
CA ALA A 127 -6.24 -7.31 4.83
C ALA A 127 -7.03 -8.61 4.65
N ALA A 128 -7.39 -8.96 3.42
CA ALA A 128 -8.08 -10.22 3.11
C ALA A 128 -7.19 -11.44 3.34
N LEU A 129 -5.91 -11.37 2.93
CA LEU A 129 -4.93 -12.45 3.10
C LEU A 129 -4.57 -12.69 4.58
N VAL A 130 -4.32 -11.63 5.34
CA VAL A 130 -4.00 -11.76 6.78
C VAL A 130 -5.20 -12.33 7.56
N ARG A 131 -6.43 -11.94 7.19
CA ARG A 131 -7.65 -12.49 7.79
C ARG A 131 -7.86 -13.98 7.51
N THR A 132 -7.42 -14.47 6.35
CA THR A 132 -7.59 -15.89 5.99
C THR A 132 -6.67 -16.81 6.79
N THR A 133 -5.46 -16.34 7.13
CA THR A 133 -4.52 -17.10 7.99
C THR A 133 -5.06 -17.32 9.40
N ILE A 134 -5.80 -16.35 9.97
CA ILE A 134 -6.41 -16.49 11.29
C ILE A 134 -7.60 -17.47 11.28
N ARG A 135 -8.35 -17.55 10.17
CA ARG A 135 -9.45 -18.53 10.04
C ARG A 135 -8.98 -19.97 9.88
N GLN A 136 -7.80 -20.22 9.31
CA GLN A 136 -7.27 -21.59 9.21
C GLN A 136 -6.73 -22.15 10.54
N GLN A 137 -6.55 -21.32 11.57
CA GLN A 137 -6.20 -21.76 12.93
C GLN A 137 -7.40 -21.94 13.85
N ILE A 138 -8.60 -21.51 13.45
CA ILE A 138 -9.82 -21.81 14.18
C ILE A 138 -10.40 -23.08 13.56
N HIS A 139 -10.09 -24.22 14.17
CA HIS A 139 -10.85 -25.45 14.00
C HIS A 139 -12.30 -25.13 14.41
N ILE A 140 -13.17 -24.86 13.44
CA ILE A 140 -14.61 -24.80 13.69
C ILE A 140 -14.99 -26.25 13.99
N SER A 141 -15.08 -26.59 15.27
CA SER A 141 -15.79 -27.80 15.67
C SER A 141 -17.24 -27.58 15.26
N ASP A 142 -17.68 -28.32 14.25
CA ASP A 142 -19.08 -28.41 13.84
C ASP A 142 -19.89 -28.97 15.02
N HIS A 143 -20.39 -28.08 15.89
CA HIS A 143 -21.56 -28.38 16.67
C HIS A 143 -22.77 -28.03 15.82
N ALA A 144 -23.27 -29.06 15.16
CA ALA A 144 -24.58 -29.06 14.52
C ALA A 144 -25.60 -28.48 15.50
N TRP A 145 -26.23 -27.40 15.07
CA TRP A 145 -27.39 -26.80 15.71
C TRP A 145 -28.54 -27.82 15.77
N ASP A 146 -28.99 -28.17 16.98
CA ASP A 146 -30.17 -29.00 17.26
C ASP A 146 -31.38 -28.09 17.55
N PRO A 147 -32.33 -27.95 16.62
CA PRO A 147 -33.56 -27.22 16.85
C PRO A 147 -34.57 -28.14 17.55
N ARG A 148 -34.65 -28.01 18.87
CA ARG A 148 -35.88 -28.35 19.59
C ARG A 148 -36.98 -27.36 19.27
#